data_AF-A0A3R7LGV5-F1
#
_entry.id   AF-A0A3R7LGV5-F1
#
_cell.length_a   1.000
_cell.length_b   1.000
_cell.length_c   1.000
_cell.angle_alpha   90.00
_cell.angle_beta   90.00
_cell.angle_gamma   90.00
#
_symmetry.space_group_name_H-M   'P 1'
#
loop_
_entity.id
_entity.type
_entity.pdbx_description
1 polymer ?
#
loop_
_entity_poly.entity_id
_entity_poly.type
_entity_poly.pdbx_seq_one_letter_code
_entity_poly.pdbx_strand_id
1 'polypeptide(L)' 'MLNNIGLPGLLLIAVVVLVLFGRGKISSLMGEVGKGITAFKRGVKDETEEIEKATDDTQQDAPGDKARDVTPENGDRS' A
#
# COMPACT_ATOMS: atom_id res chain seq x y z
N MET A 1 14.43 23.68 29.66
CA MET A 1 15.61 23.78 28.76
C MET A 1 15.97 22.43 28.09
N LEU A 2 15.05 21.47 27.96
CA LEU A 2 15.31 20.14 27.39
C LEU A 2 14.64 19.90 26.01
N ASN A 3 13.90 20.89 25.50
CA ASN A 3 13.08 20.77 24.29
C ASN A 3 13.89 20.74 22.98
N ASN A 4 15.23 20.84 23.07
CA ASN A 4 16.14 20.84 21.94
C ASN A 4 16.83 19.47 21.71
N ILE A 5 16.51 18.43 22.49
CA ILE A 5 17.19 17.12 22.40
C ILE A 5 16.48 16.14 21.46
N GLY A 6 15.22 16.38 21.09
CA GLY A 6 14.47 15.47 20.22
C GLY A 6 15.06 15.36 18.81
N LEU A 7 14.64 16.25 17.90
CA LEU A 7 15.11 16.25 16.51
C LEU A 7 16.62 16.58 16.38
N PRO A 8 17.16 17.61 17.08
CA PRO A 8 18.57 17.95 16.95
C PRO A 8 19.52 16.90 17.55
N GLY A 9 19.12 16.22 18.63
CA GLY A 9 19.90 15.15 19.24
C GLY A 9 19.98 13.91 18.35
N LEU A 10 18.87 13.53 17.72
CA LEU A 10 18.84 12.41 16.77
C LEU A 10 19.74 12.71 15.55
N LEU A 11 19.74 13.95 15.06
CA LEU A 11 20.60 14.37 13.95
C LEU A 11 22.09 14.24 14.31
N LEU A 12 22.49 14.64 15.53
CA LEU A 12 23.86 14.48 16.00
C LEU A 12 24.26 13.01 16.09
N ILE A 13 23.38 12.15 16.61
CA ILE A 13 23.61 10.69 16.66
C ILE A 13 23.77 10.13 15.25
N ALA A 14 22.90 10.52 14.31
CA ALA A 14 22.97 10.09 12.91
C ALA A 14 24.30 10.48 12.24
N VAL A 15 24.82 11.68 12.52
CA VAL A 15 26.13 12.12 12.03
C VAL A 15 27.26 11.28 12.62
N VAL A 16 27.24 11.02 13.93
CA VAL A 16 28.26 10.17 14.58
C VAL A 16 28.27 8.77 13.99
N VAL A 17 27.10 8.16 13.82
CA VAL A 17 26.96 6.83 13.19
C VAL A 17 27.45 6.86 11.74
N LEU A 18 27.13 7.90 10.98
CA LEU A 18 27.59 8.07 9.60
C LEU A 18 29.12 8.18 9.51
N VAL A 19 29.77 8.83 10.47
CA VAL A 19 31.24 8.93 10.51
C VAL A 19 31.89 7.58 10.87
N LEU A 20 31.33 6.85 11.84
CA LEU A 20 31.87 5.56 12.28
C LEU A 20 31.72 4.46 11.22
N PHE A 21 30.55 4.37 10.59
CA PHE A 21 30.26 3.33 9.60
C PHE A 21 30.55 3.77 8.16
N GLY A 22 30.65 5.07 7.91
CA GLY A 22 30.83 5.64 6.59
C GLY A 22 29.58 5.58 5.71
N ARG A 23 29.45 6.55 4.79
CA ARG A 23 28.34 6.61 3.82
C ARG A 23 28.22 5.36 2.91
N GLY A 24 29.34 4.71 2.60
CA GLY A 24 29.37 3.57 1.68
C GLY A 24 28.71 2.32 2.24
N LYS A 25 29.00 1.99 3.51
CA LYS A 25 28.43 0.80 4.16
C LYS A 25 26.94 0.95 4.42
N ILE A 26 26.51 2.13 4.91
CA ILE A 26 25.11 2.44 5.18
C ILE A 26 24.27 2.43 3.89
N SER A 27 24.79 3.00 2.79
CA SER A 27 24.08 3.02 1.51
C SER A 27 23.86 1.61 0.94
N SER A 28 24.86 0.74 1.01
CA SER A 28 24.74 -0.66 0.57
C SER A 28 23.68 -1.41 1.39
N LEU A 29 23.72 -1.28 2.72
CA LEU A 29 22.76 -1.90 3.64
C LEU A 29 21.33 -1.39 3.40
N MET A 30 21.16 -0.07 3.23
CA MET A 30 19.85 0.51 2.94
C MET A 30 19.29 0.07 1.59
N GLY A 31 20.15 -0.17 0.59
CA GLY A 31 19.73 -0.74 -0.69
C GLY A 31 19.19 -2.16 -0.56
N GLU A 32 19.85 -3.02 0.22
CA GLU A 32 19.41 -4.40 0.47
C GLU A 32 18.13 -4.46 1.31
N VAL A 33 18.07 -3.67 2.39
CA VAL A 33 16.88 -3.54 3.23
C VAL A 33 15.70 -2.94 2.45
N GLY A 34 15.95 -1.92 1.62
CA GLY A 34 14.91 -1.30 0.79
C GLY A 34 14.29 -2.25 -0.23
N LYS A 35 15.10 -3.14 -0.83
CA LYS A 35 14.59 -4.22 -1.70
C LYS A 35 13.73 -5.20 -0.92
N GLY A 36 14.14 -5.59 0.28
CA GLY A 36 13.37 -6.47 1.17
C GLY A 36 12.01 -5.87 1.56
N ILE A 37 11.98 -4.60 1.99
CA ILE A 37 10.75 -3.89 2.32
C ILE A 37 9.84 -3.75 1.09
N THR A 38 10.41 -3.47 -0.08
CA THR A 38 9.64 -3.34 -1.34
C THR A 38 9.02 -4.68 -1.76
N ALA A 39 9.78 -5.77 -1.67
CA ALA A 39 9.29 -7.11 -1.95
C ALA A 39 8.19 -7.53 -0.96
N PHE A 40 8.38 -7.25 0.34
CA PHE A 40 7.38 -7.49 1.36
C PHE A 40 6.10 -6.69 1.10
N LYS A 41 6.22 -5.39 0.81
CA LYS A 41 5.07 -4.54 0.49
C LYS A 41 4.33 -5.02 -0.76
N ARG A 42 5.06 -5.47 -1.80
CA ARG A 42 4.45 -6.06 -3.00
C ARG A 42 3.73 -7.37 -2.66
N GLY A 43 4.36 -8.28 -1.93
CA GLY A 43 3.72 -9.53 -1.53
C GLY A 43 2.42 -9.32 -0.74
N VAL A 44 2.43 -8.41 0.23
CA VAL A 44 1.22 -8.06 1.01
C VAL A 44 0.15 -7.43 0.12
N LYS A 45 0.54 -6.56 -0.83
CA LYS A 45 -0.40 -5.89 -1.75
C LYS A 45 -1.00 -6.89 -2.75
N ASP A 46 -0.17 -7.75 -3.33
CA ASP A 46 -0.58 -8.79 -4.27
C ASP A 46 -1.54 -9.79 -3.59
N GLU A 47 -1.30 -10.18 -2.33
CA GLU A 47 -2.25 -10.98 -1.54
C GLU A 47 -3.59 -10.28 -1.32
N THR A 48 -3.59 -8.99 -0.95
CA THR A 48 -4.85 -8.24 -0.81
C THR A 48 -5.57 -8.03 -2.14
N GLU A 49 -4.85 -7.77 -3.23
CA GLU A 49 -5.43 -7.58 -4.56
C GLU A 49 -5.93 -8.88 -5.18
N GLU A 50 -5.31 -10.03 -4.90
CA GLU A 50 -5.77 -11.34 -5.34
C GLU A 50 -7.08 -11.74 -4.61
N ILE A 51 -7.21 -11.39 -3.32
CA ILE A 51 -8.46 -11.59 -2.57
C ILE A 51 -9.59 -10.68 -3.10
N GLU A 52 -9.28 -9.42 -3.44
CA GLU A 52 -10.25 -8.49 -4.03
C GLU A 52 -10.62 -8.88 -5.48
N LYS A 53 -9.66 -9.30 -6.32
CA LYS A 53 -9.92 -9.79 -7.68
C LYS A 53 -10.68 -11.11 -7.71
N ALA A 54 -10.45 -12.02 -6.76
CA ALA A 54 -11.22 -13.25 -6.63
C ALA A 54 -12.71 -12.98 -6.31
N THR A 55 -13.03 -11.84 -5.70
CA THR A 55 -14.42 -11.38 -5.53
C THR A 55 -15.02 -10.67 -6.75
N ASP A 56 -14.18 -10.09 -7.62
CA ASP A 56 -14.62 -9.41 -8.86
C ASP A 56 -14.70 -10.34 -10.10
N ASP A 57 -13.89 -11.40 -10.19
CA ASP A 57 -13.88 -12.35 -11.31
C ASP A 57 -15.12 -13.26 -11.39
N THR A 58 -16.07 -13.15 -10.46
CA THR A 58 -17.41 -13.77 -10.62
C THR A 58 -18.38 -12.90 -11.44
N GLN A 59 -18.00 -11.69 -11.87
CA GLN A 59 -18.91 -10.77 -12.58
C GLN A 59 -18.49 -10.39 -14.01
N GLN A 60 -17.41 -10.93 -14.57
CA GLN A 60 -16.91 -10.49 -15.87
C GLN A 60 -16.78 -11.59 -16.93
N ASP A 61 -17.72 -12.54 -16.95
CA ASP A 61 -18.01 -13.39 -18.11
C ASP A 61 -19.52 -13.58 -18.28
N ALA A 62 -20.22 -12.54 -18.74
CA ALA A 62 -21.57 -12.67 -19.28
C ALA A 62 -21.75 -11.76 -20.51
N PRO A 63 -21.70 -12.29 -21.74
CA PRO A 63 -22.21 -11.58 -22.90
C PRO A 63 -23.74 -11.59 -22.85
N GLY A 64 -24.31 -10.52 -22.29
CA GLY A 64 -25.72 -10.20 -22.37
C GLY A 64 -26.56 -10.68 -21.18
N ASP A 65 -27.19 -9.76 -20.47
CA ASP A 65 -28.64 -9.61 -20.58
C ASP A 65 -29.00 -8.22 -20.07
N LYS A 66 -30.04 -7.69 -20.68
CA LYS A 66 -30.60 -6.38 -20.47
C LYS A 66 -30.89 -6.17 -18.99
N ALA A 67 -30.62 -4.95 -18.51
CA ALA A 67 -31.22 -4.43 -17.30
C ALA A 67 -32.71 -4.74 -17.33
N ARG A 68 -33.13 -5.76 -16.57
CA ARG A 68 -34.54 -6.01 -16.29
C ARG A 68 -34.93 -4.95 -15.28
N ASP A 69 -35.37 -3.82 -15.81
CA ASP A 69 -36.13 -2.84 -15.06
C ASP A 69 -37.36 -3.56 -14.49
N VAL A 70 -37.35 -3.71 -13.16
CA VAL A 70 -38.42 -4.35 -12.38
C VAL A 70 -39.24 -3.32 -11.62
N THR A 71 -39.31 -2.07 -12.09
CA THR A 71 -40.21 -1.08 -11.52
C THR A 71 -41.66 -1.47 -11.87
N PRO A 72 -42.50 -1.88 -10.90
CA PRO A 72 -43.91 -2.06 -11.19
C PRO A 72 -44.50 -0.67 -11.50
N GLU A 73 -44.99 -0.49 -12.72
CA GLU A 73 -45.81 0.65 -13.12
C GLU A 73 -47.16 0.55 -12.40
N ASN A 74 -47.17 0.97 -11.14
CA ASN A 74 -48.38 1.22 -10.38
C ASN A 74 -48.97 2.55 -10.84
N GLY A 75 -49.87 2.50 -11.82
CA GLY A 75 -50.70 3.67 -12.11
C GLY A 75 -51.45 3.65 -13.43
N ASP A 76 -52.39 2.72 -13.63
CA ASP A 76 -53.63 3.09 -14.32
C ASP A 76 -54.75 2.05 -14.08
N ARG A 77 -55.54 2.27 -13.04
CA ARG A 77 -56.93 1.81 -12.94
C ARG A 77 -57.69 2.77 -12.04
N SER A 78 -58.27 3.82 -12.62
CA SER A 78 -59.56 4.42 -12.23
C SER A 78 -59.94 5.54 -13.19
#